data_AF-A0AAU7WYG6-F1
#
_entry.id   AF-A0AAU7WYG6-F1
#
_cell.length_a   1.000
_cell.length_b   1.000
_cell.length_c   1.000
_cell.angle_alpha   90.00
_cell.angle_beta   90.00
_cell.angle_gamma   90.00
#
_symmetry.space_group_name_H-M   'P 1'
#
loop_
_entity.id
_entity.type
_entity.pdbx_description
1 polymer ?
#
loop_
_entity_poly.entity_id
_entity_poly.type
_entity_poly.pdbx_seq_one_letter_code
_entity_poly.pdbx_strand_id
1 'polypeptide(L)' 'MPEERTVTIPAREQHGGLDSITVTLPWVCRQCGAPRGEPYQAISYDGSRQLAVHSWLNPCGHVEKYSAVRRDLEVQP' A
#
# COMPACT_ATOMS: atom_id res chain seq x y z
N MET A 1 -9.71 4.95 17.77
CA MET A 1 -9.12 5.23 16.44
C MET A 1 -8.43 3.97 15.99
N PRO A 2 -8.46 3.60 14.70
CA PRO A 2 -7.71 2.43 14.22
C PRO A 2 -6.22 2.63 14.50
N GLU A 3 -5.48 1.53 14.68
CA GLU A 3 -4.02 1.59 14.68
C GLU A 3 -3.53 2.22 13.38
N GLU A 4 -2.50 3.06 13.43
CA GLU A 4 -1.86 3.63 12.24
C GLU A 4 -0.53 2.92 11.99
N ARG A 5 -0.22 2.69 10.71
CA ARG A 5 1.08 2.15 10.33
C ARG A 5 1.66 2.89 9.14
N THR A 6 2.98 2.93 9.13
CA THR A 6 3.78 3.56 8.07
C THR A 6 4.27 2.50 7.10
N VAL A 7 3.95 2.67 5.83
CA VAL A 7 4.37 1.75 4.75
C VAL A 7 4.92 2.52 3.56
N THR A 8 5.71 1.83 2.73
CA THR A 8 6.30 2.39 1.51
C THR A 8 5.65 1.68 0.33
N ILE A 9 5.04 2.42 -0.57
CA ILE A 9 4.34 1.89 -1.75
C ILE A 9 4.86 2.58 -3.01
N PRO A 10 4.60 2.05 -4.22
CA PRO A 10 4.92 2.76 -5.45
C PRO A 10 4.17 4.10 -5.48
N ALA A 11 4.87 5.19 -5.82
CA ALA A 11 4.31 6.54 -5.90
C ALA A 11 3.25 6.68 -7.01
N ARG A 12 3.39 5.87 -8.06
CA ARG A 12 2.51 5.83 -9.22
C ARG A 12 2.49 4.42 -9.81
N GLU A 13 1.66 4.19 -10.82
CA GLU A 13 1.58 2.89 -11.48
C GLU A 13 2.87 2.53 -12.21
N GLN A 14 3.39 3.44 -13.03
CA GLN A 14 4.68 3.30 -13.73
C GLN A 14 5.77 4.01 -12.92
N HIS A 15 6.26 3.35 -11.87
CA HIS A 15 7.24 3.87 -10.91
C HIS A 15 8.70 3.79 -11.39
N GLY A 16 8.99 3.17 -12.53
CA GLY A 16 10.32 3.11 -13.14
C GLY A 16 11.39 2.44 -12.28
N GLY A 17 11.00 1.63 -11.29
CA GLY A 17 11.91 1.03 -10.30
C GLY A 17 12.44 1.99 -9.21
N LEU A 18 12.02 3.25 -9.18
CA LEU A 18 12.59 4.26 -8.29
C LEU A 18 11.52 5.04 -7.51
N ASP A 19 10.36 5.28 -8.11
CA ASP A 19 9.36 6.20 -7.55
C ASP A 19 8.53 5.52 -6.46
N SER A 20 8.90 5.72 -5.19
CA SER A 20 8.14 5.31 -4.02
C SER A 20 7.66 6.50 -3.18
N ILE A 21 6.62 6.26 -2.37
CA ILE A 21 6.19 7.17 -1.31
C ILE A 21 6.05 6.39 -0.01
N THR A 22 6.38 7.04 1.10
CA THR A 22 6.12 6.53 2.45
C THR A 22 4.92 7.23 3.03
N VAL A 23 3.97 6.45 3.54
CA VAL A 23 2.62 6.91 3.89
C VAL A 23 2.21 6.30 5.23
N THR A 24 1.56 7.11 6.06
CA THR A 24 0.94 6.65 7.31
C THR A 24 -0.57 6.57 7.10
N LEU A 25 -1.16 5.44 7.45
CA LEU A 25 -2.58 5.19 7.20
C LEU A 25 -3.22 4.34 8.30
N PRO A 26 -4.54 4.51 8.54
CA PRO A 26 -5.30 3.62 9.39
C PRO A 26 -5.17 2.17 8.89
N TRP A 27 -4.81 1.26 9.78
CA TRP A 27 -4.44 -0.11 9.43
C TRP A 27 -5.64 -1.05 9.32
N VAL A 28 -6.60 -0.64 8.49
CA VAL A 28 -7.86 -1.34 8.25
C VAL A 28 -8.10 -1.51 6.75
N CYS A 29 -8.69 -2.64 6.37
CA CYS A 29 -9.06 -2.96 5.00
C CYS A 29 -10.07 -1.93 4.49
N ARG A 30 -9.76 -1.29 3.36
CA ARG A 30 -10.61 -0.25 2.78
C ARG A 30 -11.99 -0.73 2.31
N GLN A 31 -12.18 -2.05 2.18
CA GLN A 31 -13.44 -2.63 1.70
C GLN A 31 -14.40 -2.99 2.85
N CYS A 32 -13.90 -3.47 3.98
CA CYS A 32 -14.75 -3.98 5.07
C CYS A 32 -14.40 -3.46 6.47
N GLY A 33 -13.33 -2.67 6.62
CA GLY A 33 -12.91 -2.11 7.91
C GLY A 33 -12.22 -3.10 8.86
N ALA A 34 -12.11 -4.38 8.51
CA ALA A 34 -11.34 -5.36 9.29
C ALA A 34 -9.83 -5.01 9.30
N PRO A 35 -9.04 -5.44 10.29
CA PRO A 35 -7.61 -5.16 10.32
C PRO A 35 -6.88 -5.62 9.04
N ARG A 36 -5.93 -4.81 8.56
CA ARG A 36 -4.99 -5.25 7.52
C ARG A 36 -4.02 -6.27 8.10
N GLY A 37 -3.45 -7.11 7.23
CA GLY A 37 -2.39 -8.02 7.63
C GLY A 37 -1.09 -7.31 7.97
N GLU A 38 -0.12 -8.04 8.50
CA GLU A 38 1.22 -7.50 8.78
C GLU A 38 1.91 -7.08 7.48
N PRO A 39 2.47 -5.86 7.39
CA PRO A 39 3.32 -5.45 6.28
C PRO A 39 4.55 -6.36 6.18
N TYR A 40 4.90 -6.74 4.95
CA TYR A 40 6.14 -7.44 4.63
C TYR A 40 6.83 -6.79 3.42
N GLN A 41 8.14 -6.96 3.33
CA GLN A 41 8.95 -6.48 2.20
C GLN A 41 8.60 -7.25 0.92
N ALA A 42 8.36 -6.53 -0.16
CA ALA A 42 8.02 -7.05 -1.47
C ALA A 42 8.69 -6.24 -2.59
N ILE A 43 8.66 -6.78 -3.82
CA ILE A 43 9.15 -6.09 -5.01
C ILE A 43 7.97 -5.77 -5.94
N SER A 44 7.83 -4.50 -6.31
CA SER A 44 6.97 -4.04 -7.40
C SER A 44 7.78 -3.96 -8.69
N TYR A 45 7.20 -4.37 -9.81
CA TYR A 45 7.89 -4.48 -11.09
C TYR A 45 7.28 -3.59 -12.17
N ASP A 46 8.15 -2.88 -12.88
CA ASP A 46 7.87 -2.23 -14.16
C ASP A 46 8.76 -2.86 -15.24
N GLY A 47 8.28 -3.95 -15.83
CA GLY A 47 9.13 -4.81 -16.67
C GLY A 47 10.28 -5.39 -15.85
N SER A 48 11.53 -5.14 -16.26
CA SER A 48 12.74 -5.56 -15.53
C SER A 48 13.14 -4.64 -14.37
N ARG A 49 12.47 -3.50 -14.21
CA ARG A 49 12.78 -2.52 -13.17
C ARG A 49 12.09 -2.92 -11.87
N GLN A 50 12.84 -2.91 -10.78
CA GLN A 50 12.40 -3.41 -9.47
C GLN A 50 12.35 -2.27 -8.47
N LEU A 51 11.31 -2.23 -7.64
CA LEU A 51 11.17 -1.29 -6.53
C LEU A 51 10.84 -2.05 -5.25
N ALA A 52 11.65 -1.86 -4.20
CA ALA A 52 11.37 -2.39 -2.88
C ALA A 52 10.22 -1.60 -2.22
N VAL A 53 9.20 -2.32 -1.77
CA VAL A 53 7.97 -1.76 -1.19
C VAL A 53 7.47 -2.65 -0.05
N HIS A 54 6.47 -2.17 0.67
CA HIS A 54 5.70 -2.96 1.62
C HIS A 54 4.41 -3.46 0.96
N SER A 55 4.12 -4.76 1.14
CA SER A 55 2.87 -5.42 0.77
C SER A 55 2.23 -6.03 2.01
N TRP A 56 0.96 -6.40 1.94
CA TRP A 56 0.25 -7.07 3.03
C TRP A 56 -0.84 -7.98 2.46
N LEU A 57 -1.21 -9.00 3.24
CA LEU A 57 -2.33 -9.89 2.92
C LEU A 57 -3.40 -9.70 3.98
N ASN A 58 -4.58 -9.25 3.56
CA ASN A 58 -5.67 -9.03 4.49
C ASN A 58 -6.29 -10.37 4.93
N PRO A 59 -6.41 -10.64 6.25
CA PRO A 59 -7.09 -11.84 6.75
C PRO A 59 -8.54 -11.95 6.28
N CYS A 60 -9.19 -10.82 5.97
CA CYS A 60 -10.54 -10.79 5.41
C CYS A 60 -10.63 -11.26 3.95
N GLY A 61 -9.50 -11.57 3.28
CA GLY A 61 -9.46 -12.08 1.90
C GLY A 61 -9.54 -11.00 0.82
N HIS A 62 -9.85 -9.75 1.15
CA HIS A 62 -9.88 -8.67 0.17
C HIS A 62 -8.48 -8.23 -0.25
N VAL A 63 -8.26 -8.14 -1.57
CA VAL A 63 -7.02 -7.60 -2.15
C VAL A 63 -7.12 -6.09 -2.30
N GLU A 64 -6.11 -5.38 -1.80
CA GLU A 64 -6.00 -3.93 -1.95
C GLU A 64 -4.89 -3.57 -2.93
N LYS A 65 -5.24 -2.86 -4.00
CA LYS A 65 -4.25 -2.36 -4.96
C LYS A 65 -3.62 -1.08 -4.41
N TYR A 66 -2.31 -0.89 -4.65
CA TYR A 66 -1.62 0.35 -4.30
C TYR A 66 -2.26 1.60 -4.92
N SER A 67 -2.84 1.50 -6.12
CA SER A 67 -3.59 2.59 -6.76
C SER A 67 -4.79 3.06 -5.94
N ALA A 68 -5.42 2.13 -5.25
CA ALA A 68 -6.56 2.40 -4.39
C ALA A 68 -6.11 3.06 -3.08
N VAL A 69 -5.00 2.59 -2.50
CA VAL A 69 -4.37 3.22 -1.33
C VAL A 69 -3.94 4.65 -1.64
N ARG A 70 -3.30 4.90 -2.79
CA ARG A 70 -2.91 6.25 -3.23
C ARG A 70 -4.09 7.21 -3.34
N ARG A 71 -5.22 6.74 -3.89
CA ARG A 71 -6.44 7.55 -4.00
C ARG A 71 -6.95 7.98 -2.63
N ASP A 72 -6.83 7.13 -1.62
CA ASP A 72 -7.29 7.45 -0.26
C ASP A 72 -6.39 8.55 0.39
N LEU A 73 -5.15 8.72 -0.07
CA LEU A 73 -4.22 9.77 0.38
C LEU A 73 -4.52 11.13 -0.26
N GLU A 74 -4.93 11.15 -1.53
CA GLU A 74 -5.33 12.37 -2.24
C GLU A 74 -6.63 12.97 -1.69
N VAL A 75 -7.40 12.19 -0.94
CA VAL A 75 -8.69 12.57 -0.33
C VAL A 75 -8.53 13.02 1.12
N GLN A 76 -7.31 13.26 1.60
CA GLN A 76 -7.11 13.83 2.93
C GLN A 76 -7.45 15.34 2.93
N PRO A 77 -8.35 15.80 3.83
CA PRO A 77 -8.83 17.18 3.88
C PRO A 77 -7.75 18.20 4.26
#